data_AF-A0A2A2JDP6-F1
#
_entry.id   AF-A0A2A2JDP6-F1
#
_cell.length_a   1.000
_cell.length_b   1.000
_cell.length_c   1.000
_cell.angle_alpha   90.00
_cell.angle_beta   90.00
_cell.angle_gamma   90.00
#
_symmetry.space_group_name_H-M   'P 1'
#
loop_
_entity.id
_entity.type
_entity.pdbx_description
1 polymer ?
#
loop_
_entity_poly.entity_id
_entity_poly.type
_entity_poly.pdbx_seq_one_letter_code
_entity_poly.pdbx_strand_id
1 'polypeptide(L)'
;MQKIEHLVDRIRIRLHLPKPQRQCSCHENDPPPWTGEIHGLSQVSDLELPAIAICPKVPDGFNRTGIVGDIMGSLPNISYDLALDVLRYFIAGNGLENMDTVSYMNRTYLSYLNNLYKNWSIGYTTEEFFNLMQDKYGYKCEELFLECQLGGKTMDCCNDLMVRKTMMRRGICYQTRRGINQSDADDIGRIIFSLKASPSATNPDYNYTQIFGRDAECQVRKWYLSNIIYPFNCTLAYMNEISKLPPTNGTCRPDIIADNYFNNIQLVWNSVDVNEECTPGCQRWDYQTVLQQSQTLEEFIGYTFNLEASFNDLQYEYVKETIQSVSSSQTDVDEEKDTDTDLRTSRETISSEEADILRRCRRGRRRDRPKFEMPVIHKMEHVELPEISHEKWNTSKNETSNNNDTKNQKQDQ
;
A
#
# COMPACT_ATOMS: atom_id res chain seq x y z
N MET A 1 -22.25 -54.00 -36.19
CA MET A 1 -23.11 -52.86 -36.55
C MET A 1 -23.34 -52.02 -35.30
N GLN A 2 -22.60 -50.93 -35.14
CA GLN A 2 -23.06 -49.66 -34.54
C GLN A 2 -21.86 -48.70 -34.52
N LYS A 3 -21.92 -47.73 -35.42
CA LYS A 3 -21.02 -46.59 -35.51
C LYS A 3 -21.28 -45.66 -34.32
N ILE A 4 -20.22 -45.24 -33.64
CA ILE A 4 -20.24 -44.05 -32.78
C ILE A 4 -19.55 -42.95 -33.58
N GLU A 5 -20.35 -42.23 -34.37
CA GLU A 5 -20.01 -40.93 -34.95
C GLU A 5 -20.85 -39.89 -34.20
N HIS A 6 -20.28 -38.70 -33.98
CA HIS A 6 -20.85 -37.46 -33.41
C HIS A 6 -20.78 -37.24 -31.89
N LEU A 7 -19.83 -36.38 -31.48
CA LEU A 7 -20.09 -35.12 -30.78
C LEU A 7 -18.77 -34.34 -30.65
N VAL A 8 -18.35 -33.68 -31.73
CA VAL A 8 -17.37 -32.58 -31.67
C VAL A 8 -18.16 -31.29 -31.74
N ASP A 9 -18.76 -30.90 -30.62
CA ASP A 9 -19.31 -29.55 -30.48
C ASP A 9 -18.13 -28.58 -30.35
N ARG A 10 -17.97 -27.75 -31.38
CA ARG A 10 -17.02 -26.64 -31.39
C ARG A 10 -17.43 -25.63 -30.31
N ILE A 11 -16.76 -25.67 -29.17
CA ILE A 11 -16.79 -24.58 -28.19
C ILE A 11 -16.17 -23.35 -28.87
N ARG A 12 -17.01 -22.40 -29.30
CA ARG A 12 -16.57 -21.06 -29.69
C ARG A 12 -16.32 -20.27 -28.41
N ILE A 13 -15.06 -20.20 -27.98
CA ILE A 13 -14.62 -19.25 -26.97
C ILE A 13 -14.72 -17.85 -27.60
N ARG A 14 -15.71 -17.06 -27.19
CA ARG A 14 -15.72 -15.62 -27.48
C ARG A 14 -14.82 -14.95 -26.45
N LEU A 15 -13.63 -14.54 -26.86
CA LEU A 15 -12.83 -13.59 -26.10
C LEU A 15 -13.61 -12.27 -26.01
N HIS A 16 -14.07 -11.93 -24.82
CA HIS A 16 -14.48 -10.57 -24.50
C HIS A 16 -13.22 -9.79 -24.18
N LEU A 17 -12.72 -9.07 -25.19
CA LEU A 17 -11.71 -8.05 -24.98
C LEU A 17 -12.39 -6.88 -24.22
N PRO A 18 -11.79 -6.39 -23.12
CA PRO A 18 -12.29 -5.20 -22.45
C PRO A 18 -12.36 -4.03 -23.45
N LYS A 19 -13.30 -3.11 -23.23
CA LYS A 19 -13.36 -1.88 -24.03
C LYS A 19 -11.98 -1.19 -23.96
N PRO A 20 -11.45 -0.65 -25.08
CA PRO A 20 -10.15 -0.01 -25.09
C PRO A 20 -10.12 1.06 -24.00
N GLN A 21 -9.11 0.96 -23.13
CA GLN A 21 -8.86 2.00 -22.14
C GLN A 21 -8.61 3.32 -22.88
N ARG A 22 -9.03 4.44 -22.29
CA ARG A 22 -8.78 5.74 -22.90
C ARG A 22 -7.27 5.91 -23.06
N GLN A 23 -6.85 6.00 -24.31
CA GLN A 23 -5.49 6.35 -24.69
C GLN A 23 -5.06 7.61 -23.94
N CYS A 24 -3.81 7.65 -23.45
CA CYS A 24 -3.28 8.89 -22.87
C CYS A 24 -3.43 10.01 -23.92
N SER A 25 -3.66 11.25 -23.49
CA SER A 25 -3.92 12.39 -24.38
C SER A 25 -2.83 12.66 -25.43
N CYS A 26 -1.64 12.04 -25.29
CA CYS A 26 -0.60 11.99 -26.31
C CYS A 26 -0.88 11.02 -27.47
N HIS A 27 -1.96 10.25 -27.43
CA HIS A 27 -2.33 9.23 -28.43
C HIS A 27 -3.73 9.45 -29.05
N GLU A 28 -4.45 10.53 -28.71
CA GLU A 28 -5.85 10.75 -29.15
C GLU A 28 -6.05 10.90 -30.68
N ASN A 29 -4.97 11.09 -31.46
CA ASN A 29 -5.06 11.32 -32.91
C ASN A 29 -4.25 10.35 -33.78
N ASP A 30 -3.58 9.36 -33.20
CA ASP A 30 -2.85 8.33 -33.94
C ASP A 30 -3.42 6.95 -33.59
N PRO A 31 -4.18 6.28 -34.47
CA PRO A 31 -4.39 4.84 -34.31
C PRO A 31 -2.99 4.21 -34.38
N PRO A 32 -2.55 3.37 -33.41
CA PRO A 32 -1.16 2.92 -33.42
C PRO A 32 -0.91 2.08 -34.69
N PRO A 33 0.00 2.50 -35.60
CA PRO A 33 0.65 1.53 -36.45
C PRO A 33 1.56 0.75 -35.52
N TRP A 34 1.19 -0.50 -35.21
CA TRP A 34 1.97 -1.48 -34.46
C TRP A 34 3.01 -0.88 -33.50
N THR A 35 2.62 -0.61 -32.25
CA THR A 35 3.60 -0.26 -31.22
C THR A 35 4.54 -1.44 -31.03
N GLY A 36 5.77 -1.31 -31.50
CA GLY A 36 6.82 -2.27 -31.21
C GLY A 36 7.40 -1.96 -29.83
N GLU A 37 7.64 -2.99 -29.03
CA GLU A 37 8.38 -2.86 -27.78
C GLU A 37 9.87 -3.11 -28.06
N ILE A 38 10.71 -2.14 -27.68
CA ILE A 38 12.16 -2.33 -27.64
C ILE A 38 12.51 -2.69 -26.21
N HIS A 39 13.06 -3.89 -26.05
CA HIS A 39 13.63 -4.37 -24.80
C HIS A 39 15.14 -4.22 -24.87
N GLY A 40 15.74 -3.77 -23.79
CA GLY A 40 17.19 -3.88 -23.62
C GLY A 40 17.55 -4.17 -22.18
N LEU A 41 18.65 -4.88 -22.01
CA LEU A 41 19.23 -5.18 -20.71
C LEU A 41 20.42 -4.26 -20.49
N SER A 42 20.48 -3.65 -19.32
CA SER A 42 21.58 -2.78 -18.93
C SER A 42 22.15 -3.27 -17.60
N GLN A 43 23.45 -3.56 -17.61
CA GLN A 43 24.23 -3.84 -16.42
C GLN A 43 24.78 -2.52 -15.87
N VAL A 44 24.72 -2.35 -14.55
CA VAL A 44 25.15 -1.12 -13.86
C VAL A 44 26.04 -1.44 -12.67
N SER A 45 26.78 -0.42 -12.21
CA SER A 45 27.61 -0.51 -11.01
C SER A 45 26.80 -0.49 -9.72
N ASP A 46 25.60 0.10 -9.76
CA ASP A 46 24.73 0.25 -8.61
C ASP A 46 23.27 0.44 -9.03
N LEU A 47 22.35 -0.02 -8.18
CA LEU A 47 20.91 0.16 -8.34
C LEU A 47 20.27 0.66 -7.04
N GLU A 48 19.43 1.68 -7.13
CA GLU A 48 18.62 2.13 -6.01
C GLU A 48 17.60 1.05 -5.64
N LEU A 49 17.60 0.64 -4.37
CA LEU A 49 16.64 -0.33 -3.85
C LEU A 49 15.22 0.27 -3.90
N PRO A 50 14.20 -0.57 -4.14
CA PRO A 50 12.82 -0.10 -4.06
C PRO A 50 12.52 0.45 -2.67
N ALA A 51 11.55 1.35 -2.58
CA ALA A 51 11.15 1.90 -1.30
C ALA A 51 10.44 0.83 -0.46
N ILE A 52 11.11 0.30 0.56
CA ILE A 52 10.59 -0.72 1.46
C ILE A 52 9.94 -0.01 2.64
N ALA A 53 8.64 -0.24 2.86
CA ALA A 53 7.91 0.28 3.99
C ALA A 53 7.53 -0.83 4.97
N ILE A 54 7.96 -0.69 6.21
CA ILE A 54 7.66 -1.61 7.30
C ILE A 54 6.60 -0.95 8.20
N CYS A 55 5.43 -1.57 8.25
CA CYS A 55 4.27 -1.14 9.00
C CYS A 55 3.83 -2.25 9.97
N PRO A 56 3.35 -1.90 11.17
CA PRO A 56 2.61 -2.86 11.97
C PRO A 56 1.30 -3.21 11.24
N LYS A 57 0.91 -4.48 11.28
CA LYS A 57 -0.36 -4.91 10.67
C LYS A 57 -1.54 -4.21 11.33
N VAL A 58 -1.55 -4.17 12.66
CA VAL A 58 -2.53 -3.42 13.43
C VAL A 58 -1.92 -2.06 13.78
N PRO A 59 -2.58 -0.95 13.48
CA PRO A 59 -2.06 0.40 13.65
C PRO A 59 -2.19 0.87 15.11
N ASP A 60 -1.82 -0.02 16.04
CA ASP A 60 -1.93 0.16 17.48
C ASP A 60 -0.59 -0.03 18.20
N GLY A 61 0.50 0.25 17.48
CA GLY A 61 1.87 0.30 17.97
C GLY A 61 2.09 1.38 19.01
N PHE A 62 1.41 1.29 20.15
CA PHE A 62 1.53 2.20 21.27
C PHE A 62 2.12 1.47 22.48
N ASN A 63 2.83 2.21 23.32
CA ASN A 63 3.14 1.77 24.68
C ASN A 63 1.83 1.62 25.47
N ARG A 64 1.31 0.39 25.51
CA ARG A 64 0.02 0.03 26.11
C ARG A 64 -0.13 0.53 27.54
N THR A 65 0.86 0.27 28.39
CA THR A 65 0.83 0.67 29.81
C THR A 65 0.81 2.19 29.95
N GLY A 66 1.59 2.89 29.13
CA GLY A 66 1.64 4.35 29.12
C GLY A 66 0.31 4.97 28.70
N ILE A 67 -0.20 4.59 27.51
CA ILE A 67 -1.41 5.21 26.95
C ILE A 67 -2.67 4.87 27.75
N VAL A 68 -2.83 3.62 28.22
CA VAL A 68 -3.98 3.25 29.04
C VAL A 68 -3.92 3.92 30.41
N GLY A 69 -2.72 4.03 31.00
CA GLY A 69 -2.51 4.79 32.24
C GLY A 69 -2.88 6.26 32.09
N ASP A 70 -2.57 6.89 30.96
CA ASP A 70 -2.95 8.26 30.63
C ASP A 70 -4.46 8.46 30.51
N ILE A 71 -5.14 7.54 29.82
CA ILE A 71 -6.60 7.54 29.67
C ILE A 71 -7.26 7.43 31.06
N MET A 72 -6.83 6.46 31.88
CA MET A 72 -7.38 6.25 33.23
C MET A 72 -7.05 7.39 34.20
N GLY A 73 -5.90 8.05 34.03
CA GLY A 73 -5.54 9.24 34.79
C GLY A 73 -6.39 10.46 34.42
N SER A 74 -6.80 10.57 33.17
CA SER A 74 -7.61 11.66 32.64
C SER A 74 -9.12 11.47 32.87
N LEU A 75 -9.57 10.22 32.95
CA LEU A 75 -10.98 9.84 33.08
C LEU A 75 -11.21 9.11 34.42
N PRO A 76 -11.80 9.76 35.44
CA PRO A 76 -12.00 9.12 36.74
C PRO A 76 -12.99 7.96 36.64
N ASN A 77 -12.76 6.91 37.43
CA ASN A 77 -13.67 5.76 37.63
C ASN A 77 -13.99 4.91 36.38
N ILE A 78 -13.13 4.89 35.36
CA ILE A 78 -13.27 3.94 34.25
C ILE A 78 -12.52 2.65 34.54
N SER A 79 -13.03 1.52 34.04
CA SER A 79 -12.32 0.24 34.08
C SER A 79 -11.20 0.20 33.03
N TYR A 80 -10.27 -0.73 33.21
CA TYR A 80 -9.20 -0.99 32.23
C TYR A 80 -9.76 -1.37 30.85
N ASP A 81 -10.79 -2.22 30.80
CA ASP A 81 -11.42 -2.63 29.53
C ASP A 81 -12.09 -1.45 28.83
N LEU A 82 -12.74 -0.56 29.59
CA LEU A 82 -13.33 0.65 29.04
C LEU A 82 -12.25 1.61 28.51
N ALA A 83 -11.10 1.71 29.18
CA ALA A 83 -9.98 2.50 28.68
C ALA A 83 -9.42 1.94 27.35
N LEU A 84 -9.37 0.61 27.20
CA LEU A 84 -9.01 -0.03 25.94
C LEU A 84 -10.04 0.24 24.84
N ASP A 85 -11.33 0.27 25.17
CA ASP A 85 -12.38 0.62 24.20
C ASP A 85 -12.29 2.09 23.77
N VAL A 86 -11.95 3.01 24.68
CA VAL A 86 -11.64 4.41 24.34
C VAL A 86 -10.43 4.48 23.41
N LEU A 87 -9.39 3.67 23.65
CA LEU A 87 -8.22 3.60 22.77
C LEU A 87 -8.58 3.05 21.38
N ARG A 88 -9.36 1.96 21.30
CA ARG A 88 -9.86 1.39 20.03
C ARG A 88 -10.70 2.41 19.28
N TYR A 89 -11.58 3.12 19.99
CA TYR A 89 -12.38 4.21 19.42
C TYR A 89 -11.50 5.34 18.88
N PHE A 90 -10.45 5.74 19.60
CA PHE A 90 -9.48 6.73 19.11
C PHE A 90 -8.78 6.27 17.83
N ILE A 91 -8.29 5.03 17.78
CA ILE A 91 -7.59 4.49 16.61
C ILE A 91 -8.56 4.40 15.41
N ALA A 92 -9.72 3.77 15.60
CA ALA A 92 -10.75 3.64 14.58
C ALA A 92 -11.27 4.99 14.09
N GLY A 93 -11.51 5.93 15.01
CA GLY A 93 -11.99 7.28 14.74
C GLY A 93 -11.00 8.14 13.97
N ASN A 94 -9.71 7.78 13.95
CA ASN A 94 -8.71 8.38 13.08
C ASN A 94 -8.60 7.69 11.71
N GLY A 95 -9.42 6.67 11.43
CA GLY A 95 -9.46 5.98 10.14
C GLY A 95 -8.33 4.96 9.95
N LEU A 96 -7.89 4.36 11.05
CA LEU A 96 -6.88 3.29 11.06
C LEU A 96 -7.56 1.91 11.09
N GLU A 97 -7.11 0.97 10.25
CA GLU A 97 -7.76 -0.33 10.00
C GLU A 97 -7.57 -1.33 11.16
N ASN A 98 -8.27 -2.47 11.09
CA ASN A 98 -8.14 -3.62 11.99
C ASN A 98 -8.63 -3.36 13.43
N MET A 99 -9.53 -2.38 13.58
CA MET A 99 -10.33 -2.16 14.78
C MET A 99 -11.71 -2.83 14.67
N ASP A 100 -11.73 -4.13 14.32
CA ASP A 100 -12.94 -4.89 14.01
C ASP A 100 -14.00 -4.78 15.11
N THR A 101 -13.57 -4.79 16.37
CA THR A 101 -14.45 -4.63 17.54
C THR A 101 -15.34 -3.38 17.45
N VAL A 102 -14.82 -2.28 16.91
CA VAL A 102 -15.56 -1.01 16.77
C VAL A 102 -16.72 -1.16 15.78
N SER A 103 -16.57 -2.00 14.75
CA SER A 103 -17.63 -2.30 13.78
C SER A 103 -18.85 -2.98 14.39
N TYR A 104 -18.66 -3.70 15.50
CA TYR A 104 -19.72 -4.43 16.20
C TYR A 104 -20.34 -3.65 17.36
N MET A 105 -19.76 -2.50 17.73
CA MET A 105 -20.29 -1.65 18.80
C MET A 105 -21.57 -0.96 18.34
N ASN A 106 -22.58 -0.93 19.21
CA ASN A 106 -23.81 -0.20 18.90
C ASN A 106 -23.59 1.31 18.99
N ARG A 107 -24.43 2.07 18.28
CA ARG A 107 -24.33 3.54 18.19
C ARG A 107 -24.41 4.24 19.56
N THR A 108 -25.22 3.72 20.48
CA THR A 108 -25.33 4.28 21.83
C THR A 108 -24.01 4.17 22.59
N TYR A 109 -23.31 3.05 22.43
CA TYR A 109 -22.00 2.81 23.03
C TYR A 109 -20.92 3.67 22.36
N LEU A 110 -20.91 3.79 21.03
CA LEU A 110 -20.00 4.70 20.33
C LEU A 110 -20.18 6.16 20.77
N SER A 111 -21.43 6.61 20.97
CA SER A 111 -21.73 7.93 21.53
C SER A 111 -21.19 8.10 22.96
N TYR A 112 -21.28 7.05 23.79
CA TYR A 112 -20.67 7.04 25.11
C TYR A 112 -19.14 7.15 25.05
N LEU A 113 -18.47 6.36 24.21
CA LEU A 113 -17.02 6.42 23.98
C LEU A 113 -16.60 7.79 23.45
N ASN A 114 -17.39 8.42 22.58
CA ASN A 114 -17.13 9.76 22.08
C ASN A 114 -17.09 10.82 23.20
N ASN A 115 -17.98 10.71 24.18
CA ASN A 115 -17.99 11.64 25.31
C ASN A 115 -16.75 11.46 26.19
N LEU A 116 -16.32 10.21 26.41
CA LEU A 116 -15.06 9.91 27.11
C LEU A 116 -13.86 10.44 26.32
N TYR A 117 -13.82 10.20 25.02
CA TYR A 117 -12.77 10.71 24.14
C TYR A 117 -12.67 12.24 24.19
N LYS A 118 -13.79 12.96 24.12
CA LYS A 118 -13.80 14.44 24.20
C LYS A 118 -13.24 14.97 25.53
N ASN A 119 -13.49 14.26 26.62
CA ASN A 119 -12.93 14.62 27.92
C ASN A 119 -11.42 14.34 27.97
N TRP A 120 -10.98 13.21 27.39
CA TRP A 120 -9.55 12.85 27.31
C TRP A 120 -8.77 13.79 26.37
N SER A 121 -9.35 14.20 25.25
CA SER A 121 -8.74 15.09 24.27
C SER A 121 -9.02 16.58 24.52
N ILE A 122 -9.41 16.96 25.74
CA ILE A 122 -9.83 18.33 26.04
C ILE A 122 -8.70 19.34 25.76
N GLY A 123 -9.02 20.42 25.04
CA GLY A 123 -8.05 21.46 24.68
C GLY A 123 -7.22 21.20 23.43
N TYR A 124 -7.42 20.06 22.76
CA TYR A 124 -6.72 19.72 21.51
C TYR A 124 -7.71 19.53 20.35
N THR A 125 -7.28 19.89 19.13
CA THR A 125 -7.95 19.42 17.92
C THR A 125 -7.67 17.93 17.67
N THR A 126 -8.46 17.26 16.82
CA THR A 126 -8.24 15.83 16.50
C THR A 126 -6.84 15.58 15.96
N GLU A 127 -6.33 16.48 15.11
CA GLU A 127 -4.99 16.36 14.50
C GLU A 127 -3.87 16.56 15.52
N GLU A 128 -3.95 17.62 16.33
CA GLU A 128 -2.98 17.86 17.40
C GLU A 128 -2.96 16.72 18.41
N PHE A 129 -4.14 16.24 18.80
CA PHE A 129 -4.26 15.14 19.74
C PHE A 129 -3.70 13.83 19.19
N PHE A 130 -3.97 13.53 17.91
CA PHE A 130 -3.40 12.38 17.23
C PHE A 130 -1.87 12.43 17.22
N ASN A 131 -1.28 13.56 16.82
CA ASN A 131 0.17 13.73 16.78
C ASN A 131 0.78 13.65 18.19
N LEU A 132 0.15 14.29 19.18
CA LEU A 132 0.58 14.22 20.58
C LEU A 132 0.63 12.78 21.10
N MET A 133 -0.43 12.00 20.87
CA MET A 133 -0.49 10.60 21.31
C MET A 133 0.57 9.76 20.58
N GLN A 134 0.77 9.97 19.29
CA GLN A 134 1.78 9.24 18.52
C GLN A 134 3.20 9.59 18.96
N ASP A 135 3.49 10.85 19.30
CA ASP A 135 4.83 11.24 19.72
C ASP A 135 5.11 10.82 21.17
N LYS A 136 4.08 10.79 22.03
CA LYS A 136 4.21 10.41 23.45
C LYS A 136 4.23 8.89 23.65
N TYR A 137 3.39 8.17 22.91
CA TYR A 137 3.14 6.74 23.14
C TYR A 137 3.36 5.87 21.92
N GLY A 138 3.45 6.42 20.72
CA GLY A 138 3.70 5.64 19.51
C GLY A 138 5.09 5.02 19.52
N TYR A 139 5.19 3.87 18.86
CA TYR A 139 6.44 3.12 18.77
C TYR A 139 7.51 3.88 17.99
N LYS A 140 8.73 3.83 18.50
CA LYS A 140 9.89 4.50 17.92
C LYS A 140 10.66 3.58 16.99
N CYS A 141 11.55 4.19 16.20
CA CYS A 141 12.36 3.45 15.25
C CYS A 141 13.25 2.42 15.96
N GLU A 142 13.86 2.80 17.09
CA GLU A 142 14.75 1.96 17.89
C GLU A 142 14.01 0.81 18.61
N GLU A 143 12.69 0.94 18.73
CA GLU A 143 11.81 -0.10 19.28
C GLU A 143 11.40 -1.11 18.21
N LEU A 144 11.42 -0.74 16.93
CA LEU A 144 11.12 -1.64 15.82
C LEU A 144 12.37 -2.34 15.28
N PHE A 145 13.46 -1.60 15.10
CA PHE A 145 14.69 -2.12 14.52
C PHE A 145 15.70 -2.49 15.61
N LEU A 146 16.24 -3.70 15.55
CA LEU A 146 17.34 -4.14 16.39
C LEU A 146 18.69 -3.82 15.73
N GLU A 147 18.84 -4.19 14.47
CA GLU A 147 20.06 -3.97 13.69
C GLU A 147 19.68 -3.81 12.21
N CYS A 148 20.46 -2.99 11.48
CA CYS A 148 20.36 -2.88 10.05
C CYS A 148 21.73 -3.00 9.40
N GLN A 149 21.78 -3.67 8.26
CA GLN A 149 23.00 -3.81 7.47
C GLN A 149 22.74 -3.50 6.00
N LEU A 150 23.75 -2.96 5.33
CA LEU A 150 23.76 -2.76 3.89
C LEU A 150 25.16 -3.11 3.37
N GLY A 151 25.26 -4.03 2.41
CA GLY A 151 26.57 -4.40 1.87
C GLY A 151 27.50 -5.05 2.91
N GLY A 152 26.94 -5.77 3.89
CA GLY A 152 27.69 -6.34 5.02
C GLY A 152 28.20 -5.32 6.05
N LYS A 153 27.82 -4.04 5.94
CA LYS A 153 28.17 -3.00 6.92
C LYS A 153 26.98 -2.70 7.81
N THR A 154 27.19 -2.67 9.12
CA THR A 154 26.18 -2.20 10.08
C THR A 154 25.95 -0.70 9.90
N MET A 155 24.68 -0.31 9.81
CA MET A 155 24.21 1.06 9.59
C MET A 155 23.28 1.50 10.71
N ASP A 156 23.14 2.81 10.93
CA ASP A 156 22.09 3.32 11.82
C ASP A 156 20.74 3.21 11.11
N CYS A 157 19.88 2.34 11.62
CA CYS A 157 18.54 2.11 11.06
C CYS A 157 17.74 3.40 10.89
N CYS A 158 17.80 4.32 11.86
CA CYS A 158 16.88 5.44 12.00
C CYS A 158 17.41 6.73 11.36
N ASN A 159 18.73 6.88 11.36
CA ASN A 159 19.41 8.02 10.78
C ASN A 159 19.80 7.79 9.32
N ASP A 160 20.30 6.60 8.98
CA ASP A 160 20.89 6.33 7.68
C ASP A 160 19.93 5.67 6.70
N LEU A 161 19.11 4.71 7.16
CA LEU A 161 18.32 3.86 6.27
C LEU A 161 16.84 4.19 6.23
N MET A 162 16.21 4.45 7.38
CA MET A 162 14.76 4.57 7.49
C MET A 162 14.32 5.99 7.81
N VAL A 163 13.09 6.32 7.42
CA VAL A 163 12.40 7.55 7.78
C VAL A 163 10.96 7.24 8.17
N ARG A 164 10.47 7.93 9.20
CA ARG A 164 9.06 7.86 9.63
C ARG A 164 8.17 8.35 8.48
N LYS A 165 7.19 7.54 8.09
CA LYS A 165 6.22 7.87 7.03
C LYS A 165 4.81 7.45 7.43
N THR A 166 3.83 8.28 7.13
CA THR A 166 2.42 7.94 7.27
C THR A 166 1.93 7.13 6.08
N MET A 167 1.25 6.02 6.36
CA MET A 167 0.64 5.14 5.37
C MET A 167 -0.87 5.06 5.60
N MET A 168 -1.63 5.14 4.50
CA MET A 168 -3.09 5.02 4.52
C MET A 168 -3.50 3.76 5.28
N ARG A 169 -4.47 3.87 6.20
CA ARG A 169 -5.04 2.77 7.02
C ARG A 169 -4.07 2.12 8.02
N ARG A 170 -2.75 2.23 7.84
CA ARG A 170 -1.71 1.66 8.72
C ARG A 170 -1.13 2.65 9.72
N GLY A 171 -1.32 3.96 9.51
CA GLY A 171 -0.81 4.99 10.40
C GLY A 171 0.69 5.21 10.22
N ILE A 172 1.45 5.25 11.31
CA ILE A 172 2.89 5.45 11.26
C ILE A 172 3.59 4.16 10.82
N CYS A 173 4.51 4.28 9.88
CA CYS A 173 5.41 3.25 9.38
C CYS A 173 6.83 3.80 9.23
N TYR A 174 7.78 2.93 8.91
CA TYR A 174 9.14 3.32 8.55
C TYR A 174 9.42 2.89 7.11
N GLN A 175 9.83 3.85 6.28
CA GLN A 175 10.15 3.61 4.88
C GLN A 175 11.65 3.84 4.65
N THR A 176 12.27 3.06 3.76
CA THR A 176 13.64 3.34 3.34
C THR A 176 13.77 4.74 2.75
N ARG A 177 14.91 5.39 3.04
CA ARG A 177 15.28 6.67 2.45
C ARG A 177 15.55 6.49 0.95
N ARG A 178 15.47 7.60 0.21
CA ARG A 178 15.87 7.62 -1.20
C ARG A 178 17.39 7.58 -1.33
N GLY A 179 17.86 7.05 -2.45
CA GLY A 179 19.28 6.93 -2.77
C GLY A 179 20.01 5.81 -2.01
N ILE A 180 19.27 4.86 -1.44
CA ILE A 180 19.87 3.66 -0.87
C ILE A 180 20.15 2.69 -2.02
N ASN A 181 21.42 2.57 -2.39
CA ASN A 181 21.84 1.77 -3.54
C ASN A 181 22.48 0.46 -3.09
N GLN A 182 22.22 -0.60 -3.84
CA GLN A 182 23.01 -1.83 -3.85
C GLN A 182 24.13 -1.67 -4.87
N SER A 183 25.39 -1.83 -4.44
CA SER A 183 26.60 -1.71 -5.29
C SER A 183 27.30 -3.04 -5.59
N ASP A 184 26.85 -4.11 -4.93
CA ASP A 184 27.47 -5.43 -5.02
C ASP A 184 26.41 -6.50 -5.35
N ALA A 185 26.84 -7.69 -5.75
CA ALA A 185 25.95 -8.83 -6.00
C ALA A 185 25.10 -9.18 -4.76
N ASP A 186 23.96 -9.84 -4.97
CA ASP A 186 22.96 -10.16 -3.94
C ASP A 186 23.53 -10.74 -2.65
N ASP A 187 24.52 -11.64 -2.76
CA ASP A 187 25.13 -12.32 -1.63
C ASP A 187 25.77 -11.35 -0.62
N ILE A 188 26.28 -10.22 -1.10
CA ILE A 188 27.04 -9.24 -0.32
C ILE A 188 26.25 -7.93 -0.16
N GLY A 189 25.66 -7.44 -1.26
CA GLY A 189 25.04 -6.13 -1.41
C GLY A 189 23.65 -5.97 -0.79
N ARG A 190 23.07 -7.05 -0.24
CA ARG A 190 21.72 -7.04 0.33
C ARG A 190 21.56 -6.02 1.46
N ILE A 191 20.33 -5.50 1.58
CA ILE A 191 19.87 -4.81 2.78
C ILE A 191 19.27 -5.84 3.74
N ILE A 192 19.65 -5.76 5.00
CA ILE A 192 19.19 -6.66 6.06
C ILE A 192 18.59 -5.81 7.17
N PHE A 193 17.36 -6.14 7.55
CA PHE A 193 16.69 -5.57 8.71
C PHE A 193 16.42 -6.66 9.73
N SER A 194 17.04 -6.52 10.89
CA SER A 194 16.70 -7.35 12.03
C SER A 194 15.64 -6.64 12.88
N LEU A 195 14.42 -7.20 12.90
CA LEU A 195 13.23 -6.56 13.48
C LEU A 195 12.80 -7.19 14.81
N LYS A 196 12.35 -6.33 15.72
CA LYS A 196 11.61 -6.72 16.93
C LYS A 196 10.12 -6.83 16.58
N ALA A 197 9.37 -7.64 17.34
CA ALA A 197 7.92 -7.58 17.27
C ALA A 197 7.43 -6.19 17.69
N SER A 198 6.58 -5.56 16.86
CA SER A 198 5.92 -4.32 17.24
C SER A 198 5.07 -4.54 18.49
N PRO A 199 5.03 -3.60 19.45
CA PRO A 199 4.03 -3.64 20.50
C PRO A 199 2.63 -3.55 19.86
N SER A 200 1.65 -4.21 20.46
CA SER A 200 0.23 -4.04 20.14
C SER A 200 -0.51 -3.68 21.41
N ALA A 201 -1.14 -2.50 21.41
CA ALA A 201 -1.83 -1.99 22.59
C ALA A 201 -3.21 -2.63 22.81
N THR A 202 -3.86 -3.11 21.74
CA THR A 202 -5.26 -3.53 21.77
C THR A 202 -5.45 -5.03 21.68
N ASN A 203 -4.46 -5.80 21.21
CA ASN A 203 -4.54 -7.26 21.16
C ASN A 203 -3.14 -7.94 21.13
N PRO A 204 -2.82 -8.82 22.11
CA PRO A 204 -1.53 -9.50 22.16
C PRO A 204 -1.37 -10.67 21.17
N ASP A 205 -2.46 -11.22 20.61
CA ASP A 205 -2.46 -12.53 19.95
C ASP A 205 -2.79 -12.44 18.44
N TYR A 206 -1.92 -11.79 17.66
CA TYR A 206 -2.05 -11.82 16.20
C TYR A 206 -1.13 -12.86 15.55
N ASN A 207 -1.71 -13.69 14.69
CA ASN A 207 -0.97 -14.53 13.76
C ASN A 207 -0.71 -13.75 12.46
N TYR A 208 0.57 -13.53 12.14
CA TYR A 208 1.00 -12.64 11.06
C TYR A 208 1.37 -13.42 9.80
N THR A 209 0.42 -13.65 8.88
CA THR A 209 0.73 -14.29 7.59
C THR A 209 -0.04 -13.67 6.43
N GLN A 210 0.11 -12.36 6.19
CA GLN A 210 -0.43 -11.74 4.99
C GLN A 210 0.48 -10.61 4.49
N ILE A 211 0.89 -10.69 3.23
CA ILE A 211 1.67 -9.67 2.53
C ILE A 211 0.70 -8.91 1.63
N PHE A 212 0.63 -7.59 1.82
CA PHE A 212 -0.15 -6.70 0.97
C PHE A 212 0.81 -5.78 0.23
N GLY A 213 0.63 -5.65 -1.09
CA GLY A 213 1.40 -4.72 -1.92
C GLY A 213 0.59 -4.21 -3.10
N ARG A 214 0.30 -2.91 -3.08
CA ARG A 214 0.35 -1.92 -4.18
C ARG A 214 -0.49 -0.71 -3.78
N ASP A 215 0.16 0.37 -3.37
CA ASP A 215 -0.50 1.66 -3.24
C ASP A 215 0.24 2.69 -4.09
N ALA A 216 -0.28 2.88 -5.31
CA ALA A 216 0.04 4.07 -6.11
C ALA A 216 -0.73 5.27 -5.54
N GLU A 217 -0.11 6.45 -5.46
CA GLU A 217 -0.73 7.66 -4.91
C GLU A 217 -2.13 7.94 -5.47
N CYS A 218 -2.37 7.63 -6.75
CA CYS A 218 -3.70 7.77 -7.36
C CYS A 218 -4.75 6.83 -6.74
N GLN A 219 -4.41 5.57 -6.46
CA GLN A 219 -5.34 4.62 -5.85
C GLN A 219 -5.64 5.00 -4.40
N VAL A 220 -4.61 5.42 -3.66
CA VAL A 220 -4.75 5.98 -2.31
C VAL A 220 -5.66 7.21 -2.35
N ARG A 221 -5.41 8.16 -3.25
CA ARG A 221 -6.24 9.35 -3.43
C ARG A 221 -7.67 8.98 -3.80
N LYS A 222 -7.87 8.05 -4.73
CA LYS A 222 -9.20 7.62 -5.18
C LYS A 222 -9.99 6.98 -4.04
N TRP A 223 -9.36 6.07 -3.28
CA TRP A 223 -9.97 5.50 -2.08
C TRP A 223 -10.32 6.59 -1.07
N TYR A 224 -9.40 7.52 -0.83
CA TYR A 224 -9.58 8.59 0.14
C TYR A 224 -10.68 9.57 -0.25
N LEU A 225 -10.79 9.91 -1.54
CA LEU A 225 -11.88 10.69 -2.11
C LEU A 225 -13.23 9.98 -1.93
N SER A 226 -13.26 8.68 -2.26
CA SER A 226 -14.47 7.85 -2.24
C SER A 226 -15.01 7.65 -0.83
N ASN A 227 -14.13 7.37 0.12
CA ASN A 227 -14.50 6.86 1.44
C ASN A 227 -14.50 7.93 2.53
N ILE A 228 -13.73 9.00 2.38
CA ILE A 228 -13.59 10.03 3.43
C ILE A 228 -14.04 11.40 2.94
N ILE A 229 -13.43 11.91 1.86
CA ILE A 229 -13.60 13.31 1.48
C ILE A 229 -14.99 13.58 0.91
N TYR A 230 -15.48 12.80 -0.05
CA TYR A 230 -16.82 13.03 -0.60
C TYR A 230 -17.95 12.71 0.37
N PRO A 231 -17.90 11.63 1.18
CA PRO A 231 -18.93 11.36 2.17
C PRO A 231 -19.01 12.38 3.30
N PHE A 232 -17.87 12.89 3.78
CA PHE A 232 -17.81 13.64 5.04
C PHE A 232 -17.24 15.06 4.93
N ASN A 233 -16.67 15.44 3.80
CA ASN A 233 -16.06 16.75 3.54
C ASN A 233 -14.98 17.14 4.58
N CYS A 234 -14.16 16.18 4.98
CA CYS A 234 -13.07 16.32 5.95
C CYS A 234 -11.89 15.40 5.60
N THR A 235 -10.77 15.54 6.31
CA THR A 235 -9.56 14.71 6.16
C THR A 235 -9.27 13.88 7.41
N LEU A 236 -8.58 12.75 7.27
CA LEU A 236 -8.01 12.03 8.41
C LEU A 236 -6.79 12.78 8.95
N ALA A 237 -6.55 12.67 10.26
CA ALA A 237 -5.52 13.41 10.98
C ALA A 237 -4.10 13.25 10.42
N TYR A 238 -3.79 12.09 9.82
CA TYR A 238 -2.46 11.75 9.31
C TYR A 238 -2.34 11.79 7.77
N MET A 239 -3.40 12.23 7.07
CA MET A 239 -3.49 12.25 5.60
C MET A 239 -3.81 13.66 5.07
N ASN A 240 -3.09 14.66 5.56
CA ASN A 240 -3.20 16.06 5.13
C ASN A 240 -2.27 16.41 3.95
N GLU A 241 -1.22 15.62 3.68
CA GLU A 241 -0.20 15.89 2.67
C GLU A 241 -0.49 15.33 1.25
N ILE A 242 -1.66 14.71 1.02
CA ILE A 242 -1.95 14.13 -0.30
C ILE A 242 -2.22 15.23 -1.32
N SER A 243 -1.53 15.15 -2.46
CA SER A 243 -1.64 16.16 -3.52
C SER A 243 -2.98 16.07 -4.26
N LYS A 244 -3.44 17.23 -4.78
CA LYS A 244 -4.62 17.34 -5.65
C LYS A 244 -5.95 16.95 -4.99
N LEU A 245 -6.06 17.10 -3.67
CA LEU A 245 -7.34 16.97 -2.97
C LEU A 245 -8.17 18.25 -3.10
N PRO A 246 -9.51 18.14 -3.14
CA PRO A 246 -10.38 19.30 -3.02
C PRO A 246 -10.24 19.92 -1.62
N PRO A 247 -10.53 21.22 -1.46
CA PRO A 247 -10.57 21.83 -0.14
C PRO A 247 -11.65 21.17 0.72
N THR A 248 -11.33 20.92 1.99
CA THR A 248 -12.22 20.30 2.98
C THR A 248 -12.44 21.23 4.17
N ASN A 249 -13.34 20.85 5.09
CA ASN A 249 -13.60 21.60 6.33
C ASN A 249 -12.58 21.31 7.45
N GLY A 250 -11.42 20.75 7.11
CA GLY A 250 -10.38 20.32 8.07
C GLY A 250 -10.50 18.84 8.46
N THR A 251 -9.95 18.49 9.62
CA THR A 251 -9.84 17.11 10.09
C THR A 251 -11.19 16.57 10.60
N CYS A 252 -11.52 15.33 10.22
CA CYS A 252 -12.75 14.65 10.61
C CYS A 252 -12.82 14.51 12.13
N ARG A 253 -14.03 14.65 12.66
CA ARG A 253 -14.26 14.29 14.07
C ARG A 253 -14.29 12.77 14.22
N PRO A 254 -13.74 12.20 15.29
CA PRO A 254 -13.72 10.75 15.49
C PRO A 254 -15.09 10.08 15.48
N ASP A 255 -16.15 10.77 15.93
CA ASP A 255 -17.52 10.23 15.91
C ASP A 255 -18.01 9.91 14.50
N ILE A 256 -17.68 10.77 13.53
CA ILE A 256 -18.11 10.60 12.14
C ILE A 256 -17.47 9.35 11.54
N ILE A 257 -16.18 9.14 11.80
CA ILE A 257 -15.44 8.00 11.26
C ILE A 257 -15.81 6.71 12.00
N ALA A 258 -15.88 6.73 13.34
CA ALA A 258 -16.23 5.56 14.13
C ALA A 258 -17.65 5.05 13.83
N ASP A 259 -18.65 5.94 13.69
CA ASP A 259 -20.03 5.57 13.35
C ASP A 259 -20.14 4.90 11.96
N ASN A 260 -19.19 5.17 11.06
CA ASN A 260 -19.18 4.66 9.69
C ASN A 260 -17.99 3.71 9.42
N TYR A 261 -17.32 3.25 10.47
CA TYR A 261 -16.01 2.62 10.39
C TYR A 261 -16.01 1.37 9.48
N PHE A 262 -17.01 0.50 9.65
CA PHE A 262 -17.12 -0.73 8.86
C PHE A 262 -17.20 -0.42 7.35
N ASN A 263 -18.11 0.48 6.96
CA ASN A 263 -18.37 0.77 5.55
C ASN A 263 -17.25 1.55 4.87
N ASN A 264 -16.63 2.50 5.59
CA ASN A 264 -15.73 3.48 5.00
C ASN A 264 -14.24 3.20 5.25
N ILE A 265 -13.89 2.42 6.30
CA ILE A 265 -12.49 2.13 6.64
C ILE A 265 -12.19 0.64 6.46
N GLN A 266 -13.02 -0.22 7.06
CA GLN A 266 -12.76 -1.66 7.09
C GLN A 266 -12.94 -2.32 5.72
N LEU A 267 -14.00 -1.96 4.99
CA LEU A 267 -14.20 -2.46 3.64
C LEU A 267 -13.20 -1.80 2.67
N VAL A 268 -12.58 -2.61 1.81
CA VAL A 268 -11.66 -2.15 0.75
C VAL A 268 -12.42 -1.56 -0.44
N TRP A 269 -13.74 -1.36 -0.32
CA TRP A 269 -14.60 -0.95 -1.42
C TRP A 269 -14.76 0.58 -1.47
N ASN A 270 -15.20 1.08 -2.63
CA ASN A 270 -15.51 2.49 -2.80
C ASN A 270 -16.90 2.79 -2.25
N SER A 271 -16.99 3.65 -1.23
CA SER A 271 -18.30 4.12 -0.71
C SER A 271 -19.03 5.04 -1.68
N VAL A 272 -18.30 5.77 -2.52
CA VAL A 272 -18.85 6.69 -3.54
C VAL A 272 -18.08 6.55 -4.84
N ASP A 273 -18.76 6.65 -5.99
CA ASP A 273 -18.12 6.66 -7.29
C ASP A 273 -17.25 7.91 -7.49
N VAL A 274 -15.94 7.69 -7.61
CA VAL A 274 -14.97 8.73 -7.94
C VAL A 274 -14.62 8.63 -9.42
N ASN A 275 -14.93 9.70 -10.17
CA ASN A 275 -14.59 9.82 -11.59
C ASN A 275 -13.11 10.21 -11.76
N GLU A 276 -12.22 9.38 -11.24
CA GLU A 276 -10.77 9.46 -11.40
C GLU A 276 -10.27 8.13 -11.99
N GLU A 277 -9.61 8.22 -13.13
CA GLU A 277 -8.99 7.09 -13.81
C GLU A 277 -7.51 7.08 -13.45
N CYS A 278 -7.09 6.05 -12.72
CA CYS A 278 -5.69 5.88 -12.34
C CYS A 278 -4.93 5.17 -13.45
N THR A 279 -4.34 5.96 -14.34
CA THR A 279 -3.43 5.44 -15.36
C THR A 279 -2.01 5.36 -14.81
N PRO A 280 -1.24 4.29 -15.14
CA PRO A 280 0.17 4.25 -14.84
C PRO A 280 0.93 5.42 -15.50
N GLY A 281 1.98 5.91 -14.83
CA GLY A 281 2.88 6.89 -15.45
C GLY A 281 3.60 6.32 -16.68
N CYS A 282 3.94 7.20 -17.64
CA CYS A 282 4.67 6.83 -18.86
C CYS A 282 6.10 6.35 -18.54
N GLN A 283 6.75 6.96 -17.54
CA GLN A 283 8.01 6.51 -16.99
C GLN A 283 7.73 5.85 -15.65
N ARG A 284 8.07 4.58 -15.53
CA ARG A 284 7.85 3.80 -14.31
C ARG A 284 8.90 2.71 -14.18
N TRP A 285 9.20 2.39 -12.93
CA TRP A 285 9.92 1.18 -12.58
C TRP A 285 8.91 0.09 -12.23
N ASP A 286 9.14 -1.12 -12.71
CA ASP A 286 8.41 -2.30 -12.31
C ASP A 286 9.40 -3.28 -11.66
N TYR A 287 9.03 -3.82 -10.51
CA TYR A 287 9.89 -4.68 -9.71
C TYR A 287 9.25 -6.07 -9.65
N GLN A 288 9.93 -7.06 -10.24
CA GLN A 288 9.57 -8.45 -10.06
C GLN A 288 10.20 -8.96 -8.77
N THR A 289 9.37 -9.44 -7.84
CA THR A 289 9.81 -9.88 -6.52
C THR A 289 9.65 -11.39 -6.39
N VAL A 290 10.65 -12.05 -5.81
CA VAL A 290 10.60 -13.45 -5.41
C VAL A 290 10.73 -13.48 -3.90
N LEU A 291 9.72 -14.02 -3.22
CA LEU A 291 9.74 -14.17 -1.78
C LEU A 291 10.27 -15.56 -1.40
N GLN A 292 11.32 -15.58 -0.59
CA GLN A 292 11.82 -16.80 0.04
C GLN A 292 11.64 -16.67 1.55
N GLN A 293 11.14 -17.74 2.17
CA GLN A 293 10.98 -17.82 3.62
C GLN A 293 11.67 -19.08 4.12
N SER A 294 12.58 -18.92 5.06
CA SER A 294 13.20 -20.03 5.78
C SER A 294 12.62 -20.10 7.20
N GLN A 295 12.67 -21.29 7.79
CA GLN A 295 12.49 -21.39 9.24
C GLN A 295 13.69 -20.73 9.91
N THR A 296 13.43 -19.79 10.81
CA THR A 296 14.47 -19.24 11.68
C THR A 296 15.11 -20.40 12.44
N LEU A 297 16.44 -20.50 12.35
CA LEU A 297 17.17 -21.67 12.86
C LEU A 297 16.97 -21.85 14.38
N GLU A 298 16.72 -20.78 15.16
CA GLU A 298 16.31 -20.81 16.57
C GLU A 298 15.48 -19.55 16.94
N GLU A 299 14.69 -19.61 18.03
CA GLU A 299 14.09 -18.43 18.64
C GLU A 299 15.19 -17.59 19.31
N PHE A 300 15.35 -16.32 18.92
CA PHE A 300 16.34 -15.43 19.51
C PHE A 300 15.71 -14.46 20.51
N ILE A 301 16.39 -14.20 21.63
CA ILE A 301 15.92 -13.28 22.67
C ILE A 301 15.94 -11.84 22.14
N GLY A 302 14.77 -11.22 22.05
CA GLY A 302 14.63 -9.79 21.71
C GLY A 302 14.48 -9.47 20.22
N TYR A 303 14.35 -10.49 19.37
CA TYR A 303 14.25 -10.38 17.92
C TYR A 303 13.23 -11.37 17.36
N THR A 304 12.48 -11.00 16.32
CA THR A 304 11.37 -11.81 15.82
C THR A 304 11.41 -12.07 14.32
N PHE A 305 11.94 -11.16 13.49
CA PHE A 305 11.88 -11.30 12.03
C PHE A 305 13.13 -10.77 11.32
N ASN A 306 13.67 -11.53 10.35
CA ASN A 306 14.66 -11.02 9.41
C ASN A 306 13.95 -10.63 8.13
N LEU A 307 14.24 -9.43 7.65
CA LEU A 307 13.89 -9.05 6.29
C LEU A 307 15.18 -8.79 5.52
N GLU A 308 15.40 -9.59 4.50
CA GLU A 308 16.49 -9.39 3.55
C GLU A 308 15.90 -9.00 2.19
N ALA A 309 16.49 -8.00 1.55
CA ALA A 309 16.12 -7.60 0.21
C ALA A 309 17.36 -7.25 -0.61
N SER A 310 17.35 -7.65 -1.87
CA SER A 310 18.41 -7.38 -2.83
C SER A 310 17.88 -7.51 -4.26
N PHE A 311 18.60 -6.93 -5.20
CA PHE A 311 18.57 -7.35 -6.59
C PHE A 311 19.48 -8.57 -6.74
N ASN A 312 18.98 -9.61 -7.43
CA ASN A 312 19.79 -10.79 -7.78
C ASN A 312 21.03 -10.38 -8.59
N ASP A 313 20.80 -9.55 -9.60
CA ASP A 313 21.83 -8.98 -10.46
C ASP A 313 21.68 -7.46 -10.50
N LEU A 314 22.81 -6.73 -10.59
CA LEU A 314 22.82 -5.28 -10.83
C LEU A 314 22.52 -4.98 -12.30
N GLN A 315 21.33 -5.40 -12.71
CA GLN A 315 20.80 -5.32 -14.05
C GLN A 315 19.35 -4.85 -13.99
N TYR A 316 18.98 -4.02 -14.95
CA TYR A 316 17.57 -3.73 -15.21
C TYR A 316 17.25 -3.95 -16.68
N GLU A 317 16.00 -4.34 -16.92
CA GLU A 317 15.39 -4.34 -18.24
C GLU A 317 14.74 -2.98 -18.47
N TYR A 318 15.09 -2.30 -19.56
CA TYR A 318 14.34 -1.16 -20.03
C TYR A 318 13.42 -1.58 -21.17
N VAL A 319 12.16 -1.15 -21.07
CA VAL A 319 11.14 -1.35 -22.10
C VAL A 319 10.73 0.01 -22.63
N LYS A 320 10.82 0.20 -23.95
CA LYS A 320 10.42 1.43 -24.62
C LYS A 320 9.45 1.11 -25.76
N GLU A 321 8.25 1.67 -25.68
CA GLU A 321 7.29 1.64 -26.78
C GLU A 321 7.78 2.54 -27.92
N THR A 322 7.78 2.03 -29.14
CA THR A 322 8.18 2.76 -30.35
C THR A 322 7.13 2.61 -31.44
N ILE A 323 6.96 3.67 -32.23
CA ILE A 323 6.06 3.67 -33.38
C ILE A 323 6.83 3.04 -34.55
N GLN A 324 6.38 1.88 -35.04
CA GLN A 324 6.91 1.36 -36.29
C GLN A 324 6.26 2.10 -37.46
N SER A 325 7.03 2.96 -38.13
CA SER A 325 6.61 3.47 -39.44
C SER A 325 6.62 2.30 -40.41
N VAL A 326 5.44 1.80 -40.79
CA VAL A 326 5.31 0.88 -41.91
C VAL A 326 5.77 1.63 -43.15
N SER A 327 6.99 1.36 -43.61
CA SER A 327 7.45 1.83 -44.91
C SER A 327 6.58 1.13 -45.95
N SER A 328 5.60 1.83 -46.50
CA SER A 328 4.92 1.42 -47.73
C SER A 328 5.91 1.50 -48.89
N SER A 329 6.74 0.47 -49.06
CA SER A 329 7.60 0.29 -50.23
C SER A 329 7.09 -0.87 -51.07
N GLN A 330 6.04 -0.59 -51.84
CA GLN A 330 5.49 -1.30 -53.00
C GLN A 330 4.38 -0.35 -53.48
N THR A 331 4.42 0.31 -54.63
CA THR A 331 4.86 0.01 -56.00
C THR A 331 5.39 1.33 -56.62
N ASP A 332 6.16 1.45 -57.70
CA ASP A 332 6.08 0.84 -59.02
C ASP A 332 7.46 0.81 -59.68
N VAL A 333 7.75 -0.30 -60.37
CA VAL A 333 8.77 -0.39 -61.41
C VAL A 333 8.12 0.17 -62.66
N ASP A 334 8.52 1.37 -63.09
CA ASP A 334 8.22 1.87 -64.43
C ASP A 334 9.51 2.25 -65.15
N GLU A 335 9.49 1.93 -66.44
CA GLU A 335 10.58 1.87 -67.39
C GLU A 335 11.36 3.19 -67.58
N GLU A 336 12.67 3.00 -67.62
CA GLU A 336 13.66 3.63 -68.49
C GLU A 336 13.10 4.55 -69.61
N LYS A 337 13.45 5.85 -69.54
CA LYS A 337 13.83 6.64 -70.72
C LYS A 337 14.64 7.89 -70.34
N ASP A 338 15.76 8.04 -71.05
CA ASP A 338 16.69 9.15 -71.06
C ASP A 338 16.03 10.55 -71.09
N THR A 339 16.58 11.49 -70.32
CA THR A 339 17.17 12.71 -70.88
C THR A 339 18.11 13.41 -69.89
N ASP A 340 19.26 13.77 -70.45
CA ASP A 340 20.35 14.59 -69.93
C ASP A 340 19.89 16.04 -69.67
N THR A 341 20.01 16.57 -68.45
CA THR A 341 20.11 18.02 -68.22
C THR A 341 20.75 18.39 -66.88
N ASP A 342 21.67 19.34 -67.00
CA ASP A 342 22.52 20.04 -66.05
C ASP A 342 21.85 20.78 -64.88
N LEU A 343 22.70 21.22 -63.93
CA LEU A 343 22.58 22.37 -63.00
C LEU A 343 22.03 22.20 -61.55
N ARG A 344 22.98 22.39 -60.61
CA ARG A 344 23.05 23.45 -59.56
C ARG A 344 22.05 23.47 -58.39
N THR A 345 22.63 23.45 -57.19
CA THR A 345 22.30 24.22 -55.95
C THR A 345 20.84 24.27 -55.48
N SER A 346 20.60 23.86 -54.23
CA SER A 346 19.96 24.70 -53.20
C SER A 346 20.09 24.09 -51.80
N ARG A 347 20.53 24.95 -50.87
CA ARG A 347 20.67 24.77 -49.42
C ARG A 347 19.45 25.45 -48.77
N GLU A 348 19.07 24.98 -47.58
CA GLU A 348 18.29 25.68 -46.53
C GLU A 348 16.80 25.97 -46.79
N THR A 349 15.92 25.37 -45.96
CA THR A 349 15.10 26.05 -44.94
C THR A 349 14.16 25.05 -44.25
N ILE A 350 14.48 24.62 -43.02
CA ILE A 350 13.54 23.92 -42.10
C ILE A 350 13.64 24.67 -40.77
N SER A 351 12.76 25.65 -40.56
CA SER A 351 12.70 26.42 -39.29
C SER A 351 11.34 27.08 -39.03
N SER A 352 10.35 27.00 -39.93
CA SER A 352 9.08 27.72 -39.76
C SER A 352 7.85 26.84 -39.50
N GLU A 353 7.96 25.51 -39.56
CA GLU A 353 6.81 24.60 -39.38
C GLU A 353 6.55 24.21 -37.91
N GLU A 354 7.59 24.20 -37.05
CA GLU A 354 7.44 23.82 -35.63
C GLU A 354 6.75 24.89 -34.77
N ALA A 355 6.69 26.15 -35.22
CA ALA A 355 6.08 27.24 -34.47
C ALA A 355 4.54 27.30 -34.59
N ASP A 356 3.96 26.65 -35.60
CA ASP A 356 2.53 26.79 -35.92
C ASP A 356 1.65 25.69 -35.26
N ILE A 357 2.28 24.57 -34.88
CA ILE A 357 1.62 23.45 -34.16
C ILE A 357 1.29 23.85 -32.71
N LEU A 358 2.16 24.64 -32.05
CA LEU A 358 1.96 25.05 -30.65
C LEU A 358 0.84 26.09 -30.45
N ARG A 359 0.33 26.74 -31.50
CA ARG A 359 -0.74 27.75 -31.37
C ARG A 359 -2.17 27.18 -31.40
N ARG A 360 -2.36 25.93 -31.86
CA ARG A 360 -3.72 25.36 -32.04
C ARG A 360 -4.33 24.72 -30.78
N CYS A 361 -3.57 24.50 -29.70
CA CYS A 361 -4.06 23.84 -28.48
C CYS A 361 -4.92 24.70 -27.53
N ARG A 362 -5.38 25.90 -27.92
CA ARG A 362 -6.02 26.85 -26.97
C ARG A 362 -7.52 27.13 -27.14
N ARG A 363 -8.27 26.37 -27.94
CA ARG A 363 -9.74 26.56 -28.06
C ARG A 363 -10.49 25.22 -28.08
N GLY A 364 -11.16 24.90 -26.98
CA GLY A 364 -11.77 23.59 -26.72
C GLY A 364 -13.17 23.37 -27.29
N ARG A 365 -13.91 22.38 -26.74
CA ARG A 365 -15.38 22.33 -26.76
C ARG A 365 -15.99 21.31 -25.78
N ARG A 366 -17.15 21.71 -25.26
CA ARG A 366 -18.15 21.00 -24.44
C ARG A 366 -19.02 20.04 -25.27
N ARG A 367 -19.74 19.15 -24.56
CA ARG A 367 -20.94 18.31 -24.89
C ARG A 367 -20.62 16.81 -25.07
N ASP A 368 -21.40 15.81 -24.67
CA ASP A 368 -22.68 15.64 -23.95
C ASP A 368 -22.66 14.23 -23.30
N ARG A 369 -23.42 13.99 -22.21
CA ARG A 369 -23.52 12.68 -21.52
C ARG A 369 -24.64 11.80 -22.11
N PRO A 370 -24.46 10.47 -22.24
CA PRO A 370 -25.57 9.53 -22.23
C PRO A 370 -25.89 9.05 -20.80
N LYS A 371 -27.19 8.96 -20.49
CA LYS A 371 -27.71 8.25 -19.30
C LYS A 371 -27.64 6.75 -19.56
N PHE A 372 -27.14 5.98 -18.59
CA PHE A 372 -27.25 4.52 -18.55
C PHE A 372 -28.05 4.11 -17.32
N GLU A 373 -29.12 3.34 -17.54
CA GLU A 373 -29.85 2.61 -16.50
C GLU A 373 -29.14 1.29 -16.20
N MET A 374 -29.01 0.94 -14.92
CA MET A 374 -28.41 -0.33 -14.46
C MET A 374 -29.49 -1.42 -14.31
N PRO A 375 -29.17 -2.69 -14.60
CA PRO A 375 -30.04 -3.81 -14.26
C PRO A 375 -29.91 -4.18 -12.78
N VAL A 376 -31.05 -4.49 -12.17
CA VAL A 376 -31.17 -5.08 -10.83
C VAL A 376 -30.64 -6.50 -10.85
N ILE A 377 -29.70 -6.85 -9.96
CA ILE A 377 -29.22 -8.23 -9.77
C ILE A 377 -29.63 -8.73 -8.37
N HIS A 378 -30.23 -9.91 -8.36
CA HIS A 378 -30.77 -10.61 -7.21
C HIS A 378 -29.69 -11.06 -6.20
N LYS A 379 -30.07 -11.04 -4.92
CA LYS A 379 -29.36 -11.63 -3.77
C LYS A 379 -28.92 -13.07 -4.06
N MET A 380 -27.65 -13.37 -3.85
CA MET A 380 -27.16 -14.74 -3.64
C MET A 380 -27.17 -15.04 -2.14
N GLU A 381 -27.82 -16.15 -1.80
CA GLU A 381 -27.93 -16.72 -0.45
C GLU A 381 -26.60 -17.35 0.00
N HIS A 382 -26.43 -17.37 1.32
CA HIS A 382 -25.31 -17.94 2.05
C HIS A 382 -25.12 -19.44 1.74
N VAL A 383 -23.87 -19.82 1.47
CA VAL A 383 -23.41 -21.21 1.52
C VAL A 383 -22.60 -21.37 2.81
N GLU A 384 -23.11 -22.19 3.72
CA GLU A 384 -22.40 -22.62 4.94
C GLU A 384 -21.26 -23.58 4.57
N LEU A 385 -20.06 -23.32 5.09
CA LEU A 385 -18.93 -24.25 5.04
C LEU A 385 -18.88 -25.08 6.33
N PRO A 386 -18.55 -26.38 6.27
CA PRO A 386 -18.59 -27.27 7.42
C PRO A 386 -17.41 -27.06 8.38
N GLU A 387 -17.69 -27.18 9.68
CA GLU A 387 -16.74 -27.12 10.79
C GLU A 387 -15.68 -28.23 10.72
N ILE A 388 -14.41 -27.84 10.82
CA ILE A 388 -13.29 -28.77 11.02
C ILE A 388 -13.06 -28.90 12.53
N SER A 389 -13.20 -30.13 13.03
CA SER A 389 -12.98 -30.48 14.42
C SER A 389 -11.48 -30.58 14.73
N HIS A 390 -11.03 -29.86 15.77
CA HIS A 390 -9.67 -29.97 16.29
C HIS A 390 -9.59 -31.08 17.35
N GLU A 391 -8.72 -32.05 17.10
CA GLU A 391 -8.30 -33.08 18.05
C GLU A 391 -7.60 -32.48 19.28
N LYS A 392 -8.06 -32.88 20.46
CA LYS A 392 -7.48 -32.53 21.76
C LYS A 392 -6.16 -33.27 21.96
N TRP A 393 -5.07 -32.52 22.09
CA TRP A 393 -3.83 -33.03 22.69
C TRP A 393 -3.93 -33.02 24.22
N ASN A 394 -3.96 -34.21 24.81
CA ASN A 394 -3.85 -34.42 26.25
C ASN A 394 -2.38 -34.28 26.67
N THR A 395 -2.07 -33.30 27.51
CA THR A 395 -0.81 -33.25 28.26
C THR A 395 -0.96 -33.97 29.59
N SER A 396 -0.24 -35.08 29.72
CA SER A 396 -0.06 -35.81 30.98
C SER A 396 0.84 -35.01 31.92
N LYS A 397 0.31 -34.69 33.10
CA LYS A 397 1.07 -34.23 34.27
C LYS A 397 1.90 -35.39 34.80
N ASN A 398 3.21 -35.21 34.94
CA ASN A 398 4.03 -36.01 35.83
C ASN A 398 4.43 -35.17 37.04
N GLU A 399 4.04 -35.68 38.20
CA GLU A 399 4.46 -35.28 39.53
C GLU A 399 5.89 -35.77 39.80
N THR A 400 6.69 -34.95 40.49
CA THR A 400 7.75 -35.26 41.48
C THR A 400 8.59 -33.97 41.63
N SER A 401 9.09 -33.55 42.79
CA SER A 401 9.01 -34.02 44.17
C SER A 401 9.43 -32.84 45.06
N ASN A 402 8.86 -32.78 46.26
CA ASN A 402 9.22 -31.88 47.34
C ASN A 402 10.74 -31.87 47.64
N ASN A 403 11.27 -30.68 47.92
CA ASN A 403 12.36 -30.51 48.88
C ASN A 403 12.25 -29.12 49.53
N ASN A 404 11.68 -29.10 50.72
CA ASN A 404 11.89 -28.05 51.71
C ASN A 404 12.99 -28.56 52.65
N ASP A 405 14.08 -27.81 52.82
CA ASP A 405 14.68 -27.61 54.15
C ASP A 405 15.67 -26.43 54.20
N THR A 406 15.16 -25.32 54.73
CA THR A 406 15.62 -24.54 55.89
C THR A 406 17.14 -24.30 56.17
N LYS A 407 17.53 -23.02 56.09
CA LYS A 407 18.41 -22.16 56.96
C LYS A 407 19.74 -22.68 57.55
N ASN A 408 20.82 -21.90 57.33
CA ASN A 408 21.59 -21.10 58.33
C ASN A 408 22.87 -20.52 57.66
N GLN A 409 23.06 -19.21 57.56
CA GLN A 409 23.76 -18.27 58.47
C GLN A 409 25.25 -18.57 58.80
N LYS A 410 26.12 -17.61 58.37
CA LYS A 410 27.44 -17.19 58.91
C LYS A 410 28.57 -18.25 58.83
N GLN A 411 29.84 -17.94 58.61
CA GLN A 411 30.68 -16.86 59.12
C GLN A 411 32.04 -16.84 58.38
N ASP A 412 32.77 -15.76 58.56
CA ASP A 412 34.11 -15.40 58.05
C ASP A 412 35.19 -16.51 58.08
N GLN A 413 35.92 -16.68 56.96
CA GLN A 413 37.39 -16.56 56.81
C GLN A 413 37.85 -16.92 55.40
#